data_AF-A0A6G1G3J6-F1
#
_entry.id   AF-A0A6G1G3J6-F1
#
_cell.length_a   1.000
_cell.length_b   1.000
_cell.length_c   1.000
_cell.angle_alpha   90.00
_cell.angle_beta   90.00
_cell.angle_gamma   90.00
#
_symmetry.space_group_name_H-M   'P 1'
#
loop_
_entity.id
_entity.type
_entity.pdbx_description
1 polymer ?
#
loop_
_entity_poly.entity_id
_entity_poly.type
_entity_poly.pdbx_seq_one_letter_code
_entity_poly.pdbx_strand_id
1 'polypeptide(L)'
;MFGGDPSITTAVEIMNDTGSNIQTVLLIDLAALQYNPLTYLGDLGAYPIETANGIAYWQQIMIEMQIIKLDGTSITGWFEEVAAIFPGTGAQYRLSGDAMRNHLYFATAPGNATLFVAVKKNGLMSQLPIV
;
A
#
# COMPACT_ATOMS: atom_id res chain seq x y z
N MET A 1 -7.72 -14.50 -7.31
CA MET A 1 -7.86 -15.16 -6.00
C MET A 1 -6.76 -16.17 -5.72
N PHE A 2 -5.89 -15.81 -4.78
CA PHE A 2 -4.65 -16.51 -4.44
C PHE A 2 -4.80 -17.61 -3.37
N GLY A 3 -6.00 -18.20 -3.24
CA GLY A 3 -6.26 -19.24 -2.22
C GLY A 3 -6.66 -18.72 -0.83
N GLY A 4 -6.95 -17.43 -0.68
CA GLY A 4 -7.59 -16.86 0.53
C GLY A 4 -9.12 -17.03 0.52
N ASP A 5 -9.79 -16.58 1.58
CA ASP A 5 -11.26 -16.51 1.64
C ASP A 5 -11.74 -15.11 1.20
N PRO A 6 -12.53 -14.98 0.12
CA PRO A 6 -12.93 -13.66 -0.40
C PRO A 6 -13.99 -12.97 0.47
N SER A 7 -14.59 -13.68 1.43
CA SER A 7 -15.52 -13.11 2.39
C SER A 7 -14.84 -12.42 3.56
N ILE A 8 -13.53 -12.64 3.73
CA ILE A 8 -12.72 -12.07 4.82
C ILE A 8 -11.93 -10.89 4.26
N THR A 9 -12.18 -9.71 4.82
CA THR A 9 -11.44 -8.48 4.50
C THR A 9 -11.00 -7.78 5.78
N THR A 10 -9.93 -7.00 5.71
CA THR A 10 -9.46 -6.16 6.81
C THR A 10 -9.21 -4.74 6.30
N ALA A 11 -9.72 -3.75 7.03
CA ALA A 11 -9.44 -2.35 6.73
C ALA A 11 -8.18 -1.92 7.47
N VAL A 12 -7.22 -1.37 6.75
CA VAL A 12 -5.94 -0.93 7.30
C VAL A 12 -5.60 0.48 6.85
N GLU A 13 -4.96 1.23 7.73
CA GLU A 13 -4.35 2.51 7.38
C GLU A 13 -2.94 2.27 6.82
N ILE A 14 -2.66 2.96 5.70
CA ILE A 14 -1.39 2.87 4.98
C ILE A 14 -0.82 4.28 4.85
N MET A 15 0.45 4.43 5.24
CA MET A 15 1.21 5.65 5.10
C MET A 15 1.64 5.83 3.65
N ASN A 16 1.36 7.01 3.11
CA ASN A 16 1.97 7.44 1.86
C ASN A 16 3.41 7.88 2.12
N ASP A 17 4.36 6.97 1.93
CA ASP A 17 5.79 7.26 2.00
C ASP A 17 6.40 7.27 0.60
N THR A 18 6.85 8.45 0.17
CA THR A 18 7.48 8.66 -1.14
C THR A 18 8.84 7.98 -1.28
N GLY A 19 9.45 7.54 -0.18
CA GLY A 19 10.72 6.81 -0.18
C GLY A 19 10.59 5.30 -0.40
N SER A 20 9.38 4.75 -0.26
CA SER A 20 9.11 3.32 -0.40
C SER A 20 8.52 3.01 -1.78
N ASN A 21 8.79 1.85 -2.37
CA ASN A 21 8.15 1.37 -3.60
C ASN A 21 7.45 0.02 -3.43
N ILE A 22 7.40 -0.49 -2.20
CA ILE A 22 6.80 -1.77 -1.87
C ILE A 22 5.81 -1.63 -0.73
N GLN A 23 4.60 -2.16 -0.93
CA GLN A 23 3.61 -2.13 0.12
C GLN A 23 4.05 -3.04 1.26
N THR A 24 3.89 -2.57 2.50
CA THR A 24 4.18 -3.39 3.68
C THR A 24 2.90 -3.99 4.24
N VAL A 25 2.92 -5.31 4.48
CA VAL A 25 1.86 -6.04 5.18
C VAL A 25 2.40 -6.55 6.51
N LEU A 26 1.64 -6.38 7.58
CA LEU A 26 2.04 -6.83 8.91
C LEU A 26 1.48 -8.24 9.20
N LEU A 27 2.14 -8.98 10.09
CA LEU A 27 1.67 -10.30 10.52
C LEU A 27 0.25 -10.28 11.11
N ILE A 28 -0.15 -9.17 11.73
CA ILE A 28 -1.53 -9.01 12.25
C ILE A 28 -2.57 -8.93 11.13
N ASP A 29 -2.22 -8.37 9.97
CA ASP A 29 -3.12 -8.31 8.81
C ASP A 29 -3.30 -9.71 8.23
N LEU A 30 -2.20 -10.43 8.10
CA LEU A 30 -2.20 -11.82 7.62
C LEU A 30 -3.02 -12.73 8.55
N ALA A 31 -2.89 -12.55 9.87
CA ALA A 31 -3.70 -13.28 10.84
C ALA A 31 -5.20 -12.94 10.70
N ALA A 32 -5.55 -11.66 10.54
CA ALA A 32 -6.94 -11.23 10.34
C ALA A 32 -7.53 -11.78 9.02
N LEU A 33 -6.71 -11.90 7.99
CA LEU A 33 -7.06 -12.47 6.68
C LEU A 33 -6.98 -14.01 6.64
N GLN A 34 -6.66 -14.66 7.76
CA GLN A 34 -6.46 -16.11 7.85
C GLN A 34 -5.48 -16.66 6.80
N TYR A 35 -4.44 -15.88 6.50
CA TYR A 35 -3.39 -16.26 5.57
C TYR A 35 -2.76 -17.59 5.96
N ASN A 36 -2.67 -18.51 4.99
CA ASN A 36 -1.97 -19.78 5.14
C ASN A 36 -0.83 -19.87 4.13
N PRO A 37 0.44 -19.81 4.56
CA PRO A 37 1.59 -19.83 3.65
C PRO A 37 1.71 -21.13 2.86
N LEU A 38 1.11 -22.24 3.30
CA LEU A 38 1.19 -23.53 2.61
C LEU A 38 0.22 -23.64 1.43
N THR A 39 -0.83 -22.81 1.40
CA THR A 39 -1.90 -22.88 0.39
C THR A 39 -2.05 -21.59 -0.41
N TYR A 40 -1.36 -20.52 -0.02
CA TYR A 40 -1.45 -19.23 -0.69
C TYR A 40 -0.66 -19.23 -2.01
N LEU A 41 -1.37 -19.10 -3.12
CA LEU A 41 -0.80 -19.12 -4.48
C LEU A 41 -0.14 -17.79 -4.87
N GLY A 42 -0.36 -16.74 -4.09
CA GLY A 42 0.22 -15.41 -4.31
C GLY A 42 1.61 -15.25 -3.69
N ASP A 43 2.21 -16.33 -3.17
CA ASP A 43 3.58 -16.31 -2.67
C ASP A 43 4.58 -16.13 -3.82
N LEU A 44 5.41 -15.08 -3.74
CA LEU A 44 6.42 -14.73 -4.74
C LEU A 44 7.86 -15.05 -4.29
N GLY A 45 8.01 -15.65 -3.10
CA GLY A 45 9.28 -15.96 -2.47
C GLY A 45 9.97 -14.77 -1.78
N ALA A 46 11.17 -15.04 -1.25
CA ALA A 46 12.01 -14.04 -0.63
C ALA A 46 12.59 -13.05 -1.66
N TYR A 47 12.51 -11.76 -1.36
CA TYR A 47 12.97 -10.66 -2.22
C TYR A 47 13.89 -9.71 -1.45
N PRO A 48 14.98 -9.21 -2.08
CA PRO A 48 15.86 -8.23 -1.45
C PRO A 48 15.19 -6.86 -1.40
N ILE A 49 15.05 -6.30 -0.20
CA ILE A 49 14.51 -4.98 0.07
C ILE A 49 15.64 -4.11 0.63
N GLU A 50 15.89 -2.99 -0.03
CA GLU A 50 16.82 -1.99 0.46
C GLU A 50 16.17 -1.19 1.60
N THR A 51 16.78 -1.26 2.77
CA THR A 51 16.38 -0.49 3.95
C THR A 51 17.49 0.48 4.32
N ALA A 52 17.21 1.43 5.21
CA ALA A 52 18.23 2.32 5.77
C ALA A 52 19.39 1.56 6.47
N ASN A 53 19.15 0.30 6.89
CA ASN A 53 20.13 -0.57 7.53
C ASN A 53 20.83 -1.54 6.56
N GLY A 54 20.61 -1.38 5.25
CA GLY A 54 21.11 -2.29 4.21
C GLY A 54 20.04 -3.21 3.63
N ILE A 55 20.47 -4.21 2.86
CA ILE A 55 19.59 -5.16 2.18
C ILE A 55 19.03 -6.17 3.20
N ALA A 56 17.71 -6.31 3.24
CA ALA A 56 17.00 -7.34 3.99
C ALA A 56 16.17 -8.21 3.04
N TYR A 57 16.14 -9.53 3.26
CA TYR A 57 15.32 -10.43 2.46
C TYR A 57 13.98 -10.65 3.14
N TRP A 58 12.91 -10.14 2.56
CA TRP A 58 11.55 -10.33 3.08
C TRP A 58 10.72 -11.15 2.10
N GLN A 59 9.71 -11.84 2.62
CA GLN A 59 8.78 -12.61 1.84
C GLN A 59 7.86 -11.67 1.05
N GLN A 60 7.78 -11.81 -0.27
CA GLN A 60 6.82 -11.10 -1.11
C GLN A 60 5.57 -11.95 -1.34
N ILE A 61 4.44 -11.25 -1.38
CA ILE A 61 3.14 -11.82 -1.68
C ILE A 61 2.37 -10.86 -2.59
N MET A 62 1.54 -11.41 -3.46
CA MET A 62 0.55 -10.65 -4.21
C MET A 62 -0.76 -10.59 -3.43
N ILE A 63 -1.30 -9.40 -3.22
CA ILE A 63 -2.54 -9.18 -2.47
C ILE A 63 -3.60 -8.52 -3.37
N GLU A 64 -4.87 -8.75 -3.08
CA GLU A 64 -5.99 -8.01 -3.67
C GLU A 64 -6.43 -6.94 -2.66
N MET A 65 -6.52 -5.68 -3.09
CA MET A 65 -6.93 -4.57 -2.23
C MET A 65 -7.86 -3.58 -2.93
N GLN A 66 -8.58 -2.79 -2.13
CA GLN A 66 -9.42 -1.71 -2.59
C GLN A 66 -9.14 -0.47 -1.73
N ILE A 67 -9.04 0.70 -2.37
CA ILE A 67 -8.94 1.97 -1.64
C ILE A 67 -10.35 2.45 -1.34
N ILE A 68 -10.61 2.78 -0.07
CA ILE A 68 -11.90 3.30 0.40
C ILE A 68 -11.70 4.65 1.09
N LYS A 69 -12.76 5.47 1.11
CA LYS A 69 -12.85 6.65 1.97
C LYS A 69 -13.14 6.23 3.41
N LEU A 70 -12.96 7.17 4.34
CA LEU A 70 -13.33 6.99 5.75
C LEU A 70 -14.81 6.64 5.96
N ASP A 71 -15.70 7.08 5.06
CA ASP A 71 -17.12 6.76 5.07
C ASP A 71 -17.46 5.37 4.48
N GLY A 72 -16.45 4.60 4.07
CA GLY A 72 -16.61 3.28 3.45
C GLY A 72 -16.85 3.31 1.95
N THR A 73 -16.96 4.48 1.31
CA THR A 73 -17.15 4.58 -0.13
C THR A 73 -15.88 4.15 -0.87
N SER A 74 -16.00 3.20 -1.79
CA SER A 74 -14.90 2.78 -2.65
C SER A 74 -14.40 3.91 -3.55
N ILE A 75 -13.07 4.09 -3.56
CA ILE A 75 -12.36 4.97 -4.50
C ILE A 75 -11.97 4.18 -5.77
N THR A 76 -11.55 2.92 -5.59
CA THR A 76 -11.17 2.01 -6.68
C THR A 76 -12.06 0.77 -6.70
N GLY A 77 -11.98 -0.04 -7.76
CA GLY A 77 -12.32 -1.46 -7.65
C GLY A 77 -11.25 -2.23 -6.85
N TRP A 78 -11.40 -3.55 -6.78
CA TRP A 78 -10.32 -4.43 -6.31
C TRP A 78 -9.20 -4.47 -7.36
N PHE A 79 -7.95 -4.35 -6.92
CA PHE A 79 -6.75 -4.45 -7.75
C PHE A 79 -5.64 -5.22 -7.03
N GLU A 80 -4.67 -5.69 -7.81
CA GLU A 80 -3.52 -6.44 -7.31
C GLU A 80 -2.37 -5.50 -6.92
N GLU A 81 -1.70 -5.80 -5.81
CA GLU A 81 -0.49 -5.12 -5.34
C GLU A 81 0.54 -6.18 -4.92
N VAL A 82 1.82 -5.92 -5.23
CA VAL A 82 2.91 -6.73 -4.69
C VAL A 82 3.33 -6.12 -3.35
N ALA A 83 3.18 -6.90 -2.30
CA ALA A 83 3.52 -6.49 -0.94
C ALA A 83 4.63 -7.35 -0.35
N ALA A 84 5.35 -6.79 0.61
CA ALA A 84 6.29 -7.51 1.44
C ALA A 84 5.74 -7.71 2.86
N ILE A 85 5.91 -8.91 3.37
CA ILE A 85 5.59 -9.25 4.76
C ILE A 85 6.69 -8.67 5.65
N PHE A 86 6.33 -7.72 6.51
CA PHE A 86 7.27 -7.21 7.50
C PHE A 86 7.50 -8.24 8.61
N PRO A 87 8.75 -8.67 8.86
CA PRO A 87 9.04 -9.74 9.82
C PRO A 87 9.08 -9.29 11.28
N GLY A 88 9.04 -7.98 11.58
CA GLY A 88 9.15 -7.46 12.94
C GLY A 88 7.81 -7.43 13.69
N THR A 89 7.90 -7.35 15.02
CA THR A 89 6.74 -7.41 15.95
C THR A 89 6.33 -6.05 16.53
N GLY A 90 6.74 -4.94 15.90
CA GLY A 90 6.51 -3.58 16.40
C GLY A 90 5.37 -2.81 15.74
N ALA A 91 4.96 -1.70 16.36
CA ALA A 91 4.07 -0.71 15.77
C ALA A 91 4.81 0.01 14.63
N GLN A 92 4.80 -0.59 13.45
CA GLN A 92 5.33 0.01 12.24
C GLN A 92 4.18 0.41 11.33
N TYR A 93 4.34 1.57 10.68
CA TYR A 93 3.40 2.02 9.68
C TYR A 93 3.48 1.09 8.46
N ARG A 94 2.31 0.76 7.89
CA ARG A 94 2.26 0.11 6.57
C ARG A 94 2.67 1.14 5.54
N LEU A 95 3.66 0.84 4.71
CA LEU A 95 4.07 1.73 3.63
C LEU A 95 3.24 1.43 2.38
N SER A 96 2.95 2.45 1.58
CA SER A 96 2.23 2.29 0.31
C SER A 96 3.12 1.67 -0.76
N GLY A 97 2.54 0.81 -1.60
CA GLY A 97 3.19 0.25 -2.77
C GLY A 97 2.92 1.07 -4.04
N ASP A 98 3.54 0.65 -5.14
CA ASP A 98 3.46 1.34 -6.42
C ASP A 98 2.05 1.28 -7.02
N ALA A 99 1.34 0.15 -6.94
CA ALA A 99 0.02 0.02 -7.58
C ALA A 99 -1.01 0.92 -6.89
N MET A 100 -1.04 0.96 -5.55
CA MET A 100 -1.84 1.89 -4.76
C MET A 100 -1.58 3.35 -5.17
N ARG A 101 -0.30 3.73 -5.34
CA ARG A 101 0.05 5.10 -5.72
C ARG A 101 -0.28 5.44 -7.16
N ASN A 102 -0.35 4.47 -8.06
CA ASN A 102 -0.82 4.70 -9.42
C ASN A 102 -2.31 5.04 -9.50
N HIS A 103 -3.08 4.78 -8.43
CA HIS A 103 -4.49 5.15 -8.32
C HIS A 103 -4.74 6.52 -7.67
N LEU A 104 -3.74 7.13 -7.04
CA LEU A 104 -3.88 8.36 -6.26
C LEU A 104 -2.87 9.41 -6.71
N TYR A 105 -3.33 10.64 -6.89
CA TYR A 105 -2.49 11.79 -7.19
C TYR A 105 -2.22 12.56 -5.91
N PHE A 106 -0.96 12.59 -5.49
CA PHE A 106 -0.51 13.31 -4.30
C PHE A 106 0.06 14.69 -4.68
N ALA A 107 -0.30 15.71 -3.92
CA ALA A 107 0.26 17.05 -4.08
C ALA A 107 0.59 17.65 -2.71
N THR A 108 1.78 18.23 -2.60
CA THR A 108 2.17 19.10 -1.50
C THR A 108 2.11 20.55 -1.97
N ALA A 109 1.54 21.43 -1.15
CA ALA A 109 1.58 22.87 -1.40
C ALA A 109 2.76 23.47 -0.62
N PRO A 110 3.57 24.38 -1.22
CA PRO A 110 4.62 25.08 -0.48
C PRO A 110 4.07 25.76 0.78
N GLY A 111 4.71 25.52 1.93
CA GLY A 111 4.34 26.15 3.20
C GLY A 111 3.15 25.53 3.94
N ASN A 112 2.64 24.37 3.52
CA ASN A 112 1.55 23.67 4.21
C ASN A 112 1.95 22.23 4.59
N ALA A 113 1.67 21.83 5.84
CA ALA A 113 1.82 20.46 6.34
C ALA A 113 0.69 19.51 5.88
N THR A 114 -0.19 19.96 4.97
CA THR A 114 -1.32 19.19 4.45
C THR A 114 -0.93 18.48 3.15
N LEU A 115 -1.15 17.17 3.12
CA LEU A 115 -1.09 16.36 1.91
C LEU A 115 -2.45 16.37 1.22
N PHE A 116 -2.51 16.83 -0.03
CA PHE A 116 -3.70 16.75 -0.85
C PHE A 116 -3.67 15.48 -1.69
N VAL A 117 -4.80 14.77 -1.74
CA VAL A 117 -4.95 13.53 -2.50
C VAL A 117 -6.13 13.69 -3.45
N ALA A 118 -5.92 13.37 -4.73
CA ALA A 118 -6.96 13.38 -5.75
C ALA A 118 -7.06 12.03 -6.45
N VAL A 119 -8.29 11.64 -6.80
CA VAL A 119 -8.58 10.43 -7.61
C VAL A 119 -8.49 10.71 -9.11
N LYS A 120 -8.62 11.99 -9.48
CA LYS A 120 -8.54 12.46 -10.87
C LYS A 120 -7.59 13.64 -10.96
N LYS A 121 -6.76 13.65 -12.00
CA LYS A 121 -5.99 14.81 -12.40
C LYS A 121 -6.82 15.62 -13.39
N ASN A 122 -7.37 16.74 -12.94
CA ASN A 122 -7.93 17.72 -13.87
C ASN A 122 -6.76 18.39 -14.61
N GLY A 123 -7.00 18.86 -15.84
CA GLY A 123 -6.02 19.64 -16.59
C GLY A 123 -5.55 20.87 -15.78
N LEU A 124 -4.37 21.40 -16.11
CA LEU A 124 -3.86 22.63 -15.49
C LEU A 124 -4.87 23.77 -15.71
N MET A 125 -5.58 24.17 -14.66
CA MET A 125 -6.57 25.26 -14.72
C MET A 125 -5.90 26.63 -14.67
N SER A 126 -4.76 26.75 -13.96
CA SER A 126 -3.90 27.93 -13.94
C SER A 126 -2.51 27.56 -13.39
N GLN A 127 -1.47 28.30 -13.80
CA GLN A 127 -0.11 28.17 -13.27
C GLN A 127 0.14 29.29 -12.26
N LEU A 128 0.68 28.96 -11.10
CA LEU A 128 1.09 29.97 -10.13
C LEU A 128 2.23 30.84 -10.70
N PRO A 129 2.31 32.14 -10.33
CA PRO A 129 3.41 32.99 -10.74
C PRO A 129 4.76 32.36 -10.38
N ILE A 130 5.70 32.39 -11.31
CA ILE A 130 7.08 32.01 -11.04
C ILE A 130 7.66 33.14 -10.17
N VAL A 131 8.15 32.80 -8.97
CA VAL A 131 8.85 33.75 -8.08
C VAL A 131 10.29 33.89 -8.54
#